data_AF-A0A2N0Z4D1-F1
#
_entry.id   AF-A0A2N0Z4D1-F1
#
_cell.length_a   1.000
_cell.length_b   1.000
_cell.length_c   1.000
_cell.angle_alpha   90.00
_cell.angle_beta   90.00
_cell.angle_gamma   90.00
#
_symmetry.space_group_name_H-M   'P 1'
#
loop_
_entity.id
_entity.type
_entity.pdbx_description
1 polymer ?
#
loop_
_entity_poly.entity_id
_entity_poly.type
_entity_poly.pdbx_seq_one_letter_code
_entity_poly.pdbx_strand_id
1 'polypeptide(L)'
;MCQIPDINLEDLGEVKLKCYQEYLKEKLKLLFPNTDVRTEWNAMRDERALNIYSPRVDVAVGPFATHQRHEFEYNEMFRIDSIRNFVERLITYNRDNLYLYGDFVEAATYDNAIYQNLNARCFMAIEIENEVSRKHLMGGAINASALGRLGVVIPWTDDKLKAFVRLVRYLHYLKEADKNTFNTTNLLIVTKEQIHTALADIIRG
;
A
#
# COMPACT_ATOMS: atom_id res chain seq x y z
N MET A 1 24.68 9.61 0.15
CA MET A 1 24.15 8.71 -0.90
C MET A 1 23.86 7.40 -0.19
N CYS A 2 22.60 6.95 -0.11
CA CYS A 2 22.30 5.70 0.59
C CYS A 2 22.79 4.55 -0.29
N GLN A 3 23.91 3.91 0.10
CA GLN A 3 24.27 2.63 -0.49
C GLN A 3 23.14 1.68 -0.11
N ILE A 4 22.53 1.00 -1.10
CA ILE A 4 21.40 0.09 -0.88
C ILE A 4 22.00 -1.24 -0.39
N PRO A 5 22.03 -1.52 0.92
CA PRO A 5 22.49 -2.81 1.39
C PRO A 5 21.33 -3.80 1.19
N ASP A 6 21.62 -5.09 1.16
CA ASP A 6 20.61 -6.04 1.63
C ASP A 6 20.34 -5.70 3.09
N ILE A 7 19.27 -4.93 3.33
CA ILE A 7 18.86 -4.53 4.68
C ILE A 7 18.39 -5.80 5.38
N ASN A 8 19.02 -6.16 6.50
CA ASN A 8 18.54 -7.27 7.32
C ASN A 8 17.31 -6.82 8.11
N LEU A 9 16.44 -7.76 8.48
CA LEU A 9 15.25 -7.50 9.30
C LEU A 9 15.57 -6.75 10.60
N GLU A 10 16.71 -7.07 11.24
CA GLU A 10 17.17 -6.47 12.48
C GLU A 10 17.51 -4.97 12.33
N ASP A 11 17.90 -4.55 11.13
CA ASP A 11 18.31 -3.17 10.85
C ASP A 11 17.11 -2.25 10.57
N LEU A 12 15.94 -2.80 10.25
CA LEU A 12 14.77 -2.04 9.76
C LEU A 12 14.27 -0.96 10.73
N GLY A 13 14.51 -1.12 12.04
CA GLY A 13 14.12 -0.14 13.05
C GLY A 13 14.88 1.19 12.96
N GLU A 14 16.11 1.18 12.45
CA GLU A 14 17.02 2.33 12.43
C GLU A 14 17.18 2.96 11.04
N VAL A 15 16.60 2.33 10.01
CA VAL A 15 16.72 2.79 8.63
C VAL A 15 15.99 4.12 8.43
N LYS A 16 16.67 5.07 7.79
CA LYS A 16 16.03 6.33 7.37
C LYS A 16 14.93 6.06 6.34
N LEU A 17 13.78 6.72 6.49
CA LEU A 17 12.62 6.59 5.58
C LEU A 17 12.99 6.58 4.10
N LYS A 18 13.81 7.54 3.67
CA LYS A 18 14.24 7.64 2.27
C LYS A 18 15.06 6.44 1.78
N CYS A 19 15.86 5.84 2.64
CA CYS A 19 16.59 4.61 2.31
C CYS A 19 15.64 3.42 2.19
N TYR A 20 14.61 3.36 3.06
CA TYR A 20 13.59 2.32 2.98
C TYR A 20 12.71 2.43 1.73
N GLN A 21 12.35 3.66 1.33
CA GLN A 21 11.65 3.92 0.06
C GLN A 21 12.44 3.41 -1.16
N GLU A 22 13.74 3.71 -1.24
CA GLU A 22 14.58 3.21 -2.34
C GLU A 22 14.79 1.69 -2.26
N TYR A 23 14.94 1.13 -1.07
CA TYR A 23 14.97 -0.32 -0.86
C TYR A 23 13.71 -1.00 -1.43
N LEU A 24 12.52 -0.52 -1.05
CA LEU A 24 11.25 -1.05 -1.55
C LEU A 24 11.16 -0.95 -3.06
N LYS A 25 11.51 0.22 -3.62
CA LYS A 25 11.51 0.42 -5.08
C LYS A 25 12.38 -0.60 -5.81
N GLU A 26 13.61 -0.83 -5.35
CA GLU A 26 14.50 -1.79 -6.02
C GLU A 26 13.99 -3.23 -5.88
N LYS A 27 13.47 -3.65 -4.72
CA LYS A 27 12.90 -4.99 -4.55
C LYS A 27 11.60 -5.17 -5.36
N LEU A 28 10.75 -4.15 -5.43
CA LEU A 28 9.54 -4.16 -6.25
C LEU A 28 9.87 -4.22 -7.74
N LYS A 29 10.92 -3.56 -8.22
CA LYS A 29 11.35 -3.70 -9.62
C LYS A 29 11.72 -5.13 -10.00
N LEU A 30 12.25 -5.92 -9.06
CA LEU A 30 12.51 -7.34 -9.31
C LEU A 30 11.22 -8.13 -9.50
N LEU A 31 10.18 -7.81 -8.70
CA LEU A 31 8.86 -8.42 -8.83
C LEU A 31 8.08 -7.94 -10.06
N PHE A 32 8.26 -6.68 -10.44
CA PHE A 32 7.56 -6.03 -11.55
C PHE A 32 8.56 -5.55 -12.65
N PRO A 33 9.30 -6.45 -13.31
CA PRO A 33 10.44 -6.08 -14.16
C PRO A 33 10.08 -5.22 -15.38
N ASN A 34 8.84 -5.32 -15.86
CA ASN A 34 8.35 -4.58 -17.02
C ASN A 34 7.47 -3.37 -16.63
N THR A 35 7.53 -2.94 -15.37
CA THR A 35 6.68 -1.88 -14.85
C THR A 35 7.52 -0.82 -14.15
N ASP A 36 7.13 0.44 -14.32
CA ASP A 36 7.81 1.54 -13.66
C ASP A 36 7.47 1.58 -12.16
N VAL A 37 8.50 1.72 -11.32
CA VAL A 37 8.37 1.82 -9.86
C VAL A 37 9.05 3.11 -9.42
N ARG A 38 8.28 3.98 -8.77
CA ARG A 38 8.69 5.35 -8.41
C ARG A 38 8.62 5.57 -6.91
N THR A 39 9.60 6.28 -6.38
CA THR A 39 9.56 6.87 -5.04
C THR A 39 8.98 8.28 -5.10
N GLU A 40 8.28 8.67 -4.04
CA GLU A 40 7.71 10.00 -3.87
C GLU A 40 6.88 10.51 -5.08
N TRP A 41 6.04 9.63 -5.64
CA TRP A 41 5.30 9.86 -6.88
C TRP A 41 4.15 10.85 -6.69
N ASN A 42 4.09 11.86 -7.56
CA ASN A 42 3.10 12.93 -7.50
C ASN A 42 1.95 12.63 -8.47
N ALA A 43 0.83 12.11 -7.93
CA ALA A 43 -0.20 11.44 -8.73
C ALA A 43 -1.01 12.37 -9.64
N MET A 44 -1.20 13.63 -9.24
CA MET A 44 -2.00 14.63 -9.99
C MET A 44 -1.10 15.72 -10.59
N ARG A 45 0.16 15.39 -10.92
CA ARG A 45 1.14 16.37 -11.45
C ARG A 45 0.62 17.09 -12.71
N ASP A 46 -0.11 16.39 -13.55
CA ASP A 46 -0.58 16.89 -14.85
C ASP A 46 -1.95 17.59 -14.74
N GLU A 47 -2.63 17.45 -13.59
CA GLU A 47 -3.97 17.99 -13.31
C GLU A 47 -3.93 19.35 -12.60
N ARG A 48 -2.81 20.09 -12.70
CA ARG A 48 -2.63 21.39 -12.02
C ARG A 48 -3.71 22.41 -12.35
N ALA A 49 -4.27 22.33 -13.57
CA ALA A 49 -5.35 23.20 -14.01
C ALA A 49 -6.63 23.05 -13.16
N LEU A 50 -6.83 21.90 -12.51
CA LEU A 50 -7.98 21.65 -11.65
C LEU A 50 -7.86 22.30 -10.26
N ASN A 51 -6.68 22.83 -9.90
CA ASN A 51 -6.40 23.41 -8.57
C ASN A 51 -6.79 22.47 -7.41
N ILE A 52 -6.52 21.17 -7.59
CA ILE A 52 -6.81 20.12 -6.60
C ILE A 52 -5.58 19.74 -5.80
N TYR A 53 -5.80 19.15 -4.62
CA TYR A 53 -4.74 18.49 -3.86
C TYR A 53 -4.13 17.35 -4.69
N SER A 54 -2.79 17.32 -4.76
CA SER A 54 -2.05 16.26 -5.43
C SER A 54 -1.29 15.42 -4.39
N PRO A 55 -1.78 14.21 -4.06
CA PRO A 55 -1.08 13.35 -3.13
C PRO A 55 0.31 12.96 -3.65
N ARG A 56 1.26 12.87 -2.73
CA ARG A 56 2.61 12.38 -2.98
C ARG A 56 2.78 11.06 -2.27
N VAL A 57 2.75 9.97 -3.03
CA VAL A 57 2.81 8.60 -2.51
C VAL A 57 4.26 8.20 -2.30
N ASP A 58 4.60 7.62 -1.14
CA ASP A 58 5.96 7.25 -0.80
C ASP A 58 6.61 6.28 -1.81
N VAL A 59 5.89 5.22 -2.20
CA VAL A 59 6.32 4.28 -3.26
C VAL A 59 5.11 3.86 -4.08
N ALA A 60 5.24 3.88 -5.40
CA ALA A 60 4.16 3.48 -6.30
C ALA A 60 4.65 2.58 -7.44
N VAL A 61 3.83 1.58 -7.80
CA VAL A 61 4.05 0.65 -8.92
C VAL A 61 3.03 0.96 -10.01
N GLY A 62 3.51 1.22 -11.23
CA GLY A 62 2.68 1.52 -12.39
C GLY A 62 1.97 0.29 -12.98
N PRO A 63 1.48 0.36 -14.23
CA PRO A 63 1.46 1.55 -15.10
C PRO A 63 0.70 2.73 -14.45
N PHE A 64 1.09 3.97 -14.76
CA PHE A 64 0.56 5.17 -14.11
C PHE A 64 -0.53 5.84 -14.96
N ALA A 65 -1.77 5.80 -14.47
CA ALA A 65 -2.98 6.34 -15.09
C ALA A 65 -3.10 7.86 -14.92
N THR A 66 -2.23 8.63 -15.58
CA THR A 66 -2.32 10.11 -15.60
C THR A 66 -3.32 10.62 -16.63
N HIS A 67 -3.38 10.02 -17.83
CA HIS A 67 -4.24 10.46 -18.93
C HIS A 67 -5.20 9.39 -19.45
N GLN A 68 -5.01 8.13 -19.05
CA GLN A 68 -5.84 7.01 -19.48
C GLN A 68 -6.05 6.02 -18.32
N ARG A 69 -7.03 5.13 -18.47
CA ARG A 69 -7.31 4.06 -17.49
C ARG A 69 -6.52 2.80 -17.87
N HIS A 70 -5.97 2.12 -16.87
CA HIS A 70 -5.19 0.88 -17.05
C HIS A 70 -5.88 -0.34 -16.41
N GLU A 71 -7.21 -0.33 -16.29
CA GLU A 71 -7.98 -1.39 -15.63
C GLU A 71 -7.64 -2.80 -16.16
N PHE A 72 -7.60 -2.97 -17.48
CA PHE A 72 -7.28 -4.24 -18.12
C PHE A 72 -5.85 -4.70 -17.79
N GLU A 73 -4.86 -3.80 -17.91
CA GLU A 73 -3.46 -4.11 -17.61
C GLU A 73 -3.27 -4.49 -16.14
N TYR A 74 -3.94 -3.80 -15.21
CA TYR A 74 -3.90 -4.17 -13.79
C TYR A 74 -4.51 -5.56 -13.55
N ASN A 75 -5.60 -5.91 -14.23
CA ASN A 75 -6.19 -7.24 -14.14
C ASN A 75 -5.22 -8.32 -14.64
N GLU A 76 -4.51 -8.07 -15.74
CA GLU A 76 -3.49 -9.00 -16.25
C GLU A 76 -2.30 -9.13 -15.30
N MET A 77 -1.87 -8.05 -14.64
CA MET A 77 -0.81 -8.11 -13.63
C MET A 77 -1.16 -9.04 -12.46
N PHE A 78 -2.42 -9.03 -11.98
CA PHE A 78 -2.88 -9.94 -10.93
C PHE A 78 -2.96 -11.42 -11.35
N ARG A 79 -2.84 -11.72 -12.65
CA ARG A 79 -2.81 -13.11 -13.16
C ARG A 79 -1.40 -13.69 -13.21
N ILE A 80 -0.37 -12.88 -13.02
CA ILE A 80 1.02 -13.35 -12.94
C ILE A 80 1.22 -14.01 -11.57
N ASP A 81 1.60 -15.28 -11.56
CA ASP A 81 1.66 -16.10 -10.33
C ASP A 81 2.51 -15.48 -9.21
N SER A 82 3.67 -14.91 -9.54
CA SER A 82 4.53 -14.24 -8.55
C SER A 82 3.85 -13.02 -7.91
N ILE A 83 3.15 -12.21 -8.71
CA ILE A 83 2.40 -11.03 -8.22
C ILE A 83 1.19 -11.48 -7.41
N ARG A 84 0.47 -12.50 -7.88
CA ARG A 84 -0.67 -13.08 -7.15
C ARG A 84 -0.24 -13.59 -5.78
N ASN A 85 0.81 -14.40 -5.73
CA ASN A 85 1.35 -14.96 -4.49
C ASN A 85 1.82 -13.85 -3.52
N PHE A 86 2.43 -12.78 -4.05
CA PHE A 86 2.78 -11.60 -3.28
C PHE A 86 1.54 -10.96 -2.63
N VAL A 87 0.52 -10.69 -3.42
CA VAL A 87 -0.70 -10.01 -2.98
C VAL A 87 -1.49 -10.87 -1.99
N GLU A 88 -1.63 -12.17 -2.24
CA GLU A 88 -2.26 -13.12 -1.30
C GLU A 88 -1.52 -13.16 0.05
N ARG A 89 -0.18 -13.06 0.03
CA ARG A 89 0.62 -12.95 1.26
C ARG A 89 0.34 -11.66 2.01
N LEU A 90 0.30 -10.51 1.31
CA LEU A 90 -0.02 -9.23 1.94
C LEU A 90 -1.43 -9.21 2.54
N ILE A 91 -2.42 -9.83 1.87
CA ILE A 91 -3.78 -9.97 2.39
C ILE A 91 -3.79 -10.82 3.66
N THR A 92 -3.02 -11.91 3.67
CA THR A 92 -2.86 -12.76 4.85
C THR A 92 -2.28 -11.95 6.02
N TYR A 93 -1.21 -11.19 5.80
CA TYR A 93 -0.64 -10.33 6.83
C TYR A 93 -1.59 -9.24 7.31
N ASN A 94 -2.33 -8.60 6.39
CA ASN A 94 -3.35 -7.63 6.75
C ASN A 94 -4.45 -8.25 7.64
N ARG A 95 -4.91 -9.45 7.29
CA ARG A 95 -5.90 -10.19 8.10
C ARG A 95 -5.37 -10.46 9.50
N ASP A 96 -4.14 -10.99 9.59
CA ASP A 96 -3.54 -11.31 10.88
C ASP A 96 -3.38 -10.03 11.73
N ASN A 97 -2.93 -8.93 11.12
CA ASN A 97 -2.79 -7.62 11.77
C ASN A 97 -4.13 -7.03 12.26
N LEU A 98 -5.22 -7.20 11.51
CA LEU A 98 -6.55 -6.77 11.93
C LEU A 98 -7.03 -7.60 13.13
N TYR A 99 -6.84 -8.92 13.08
CA TYR A 99 -7.29 -9.86 14.12
C TYR A 99 -6.51 -9.80 15.42
N LEU A 100 -5.29 -9.23 15.44
CA LEU A 100 -4.59 -8.88 16.68
C LEU A 100 -5.44 -8.00 17.62
N TYR A 101 -6.43 -7.29 17.08
CA TYR A 101 -7.31 -6.39 17.84
C TYR A 101 -8.77 -6.86 17.86
N GLY A 102 -9.02 -8.13 17.51
CA GLY A 102 -10.34 -8.75 17.45
C GLY A 102 -10.96 -8.76 16.05
N ASP A 103 -12.13 -9.37 15.94
CA ASP A 103 -12.84 -9.76 14.71
C ASP A 103 -13.91 -8.75 14.24
N PHE A 104 -13.91 -7.53 14.80
CA PHE A 104 -14.89 -6.49 14.47
C PHE A 104 -14.84 -6.05 12.99
N VAL A 105 -13.72 -6.25 12.30
CA VAL A 105 -13.60 -6.00 10.86
C VAL A 105 -13.12 -7.26 10.20
N GLU A 106 -13.88 -7.73 9.21
CA GLU A 106 -13.45 -8.81 8.35
C GLU A 106 -12.42 -8.30 7.33
N ALA A 107 -11.31 -9.02 7.22
CA ALA A 107 -10.31 -8.71 6.20
C ALA A 107 -10.84 -9.00 4.80
N ALA A 108 -10.49 -8.18 3.82
CA ALA A 108 -10.88 -8.40 2.44
C ALA A 108 -10.33 -9.73 1.91
N THR A 109 -11.14 -10.44 1.13
CA THR A 109 -10.66 -11.54 0.28
C THR A 109 -9.82 -10.98 -0.87
N TYR A 110 -9.09 -11.86 -1.56
CA TYR A 110 -8.32 -11.48 -2.75
C TYR A 110 -9.16 -10.73 -3.77
N ASP A 111 -10.28 -11.33 -4.20
CA ASP A 111 -11.15 -10.73 -5.21
C ASP A 111 -11.75 -9.40 -4.74
N ASN A 112 -12.18 -9.32 -3.48
CA ASN A 112 -12.73 -8.07 -2.94
C ASN A 112 -11.67 -6.95 -2.94
N ALA A 113 -10.43 -7.26 -2.58
CA ALA A 113 -9.35 -6.28 -2.55
C ALA A 113 -8.98 -5.82 -3.97
N ILE A 114 -8.77 -6.76 -4.91
CA ILE A 114 -8.23 -6.44 -6.24
C ILE A 114 -9.26 -5.83 -7.20
N TYR A 115 -10.57 -5.96 -6.96
CA TYR A 115 -11.61 -5.38 -7.82
C TYR A 115 -12.24 -4.10 -7.28
N GLN A 116 -11.87 -3.66 -6.07
CA GLN A 116 -12.53 -2.50 -5.47
C GLN A 116 -12.23 -1.17 -6.17
N ASN A 117 -10.98 -0.94 -6.63
CA ASN A 117 -10.61 0.34 -7.26
C ASN A 117 -10.34 0.21 -8.76
N LEU A 118 -11.40 -0.03 -9.55
CA LEU A 118 -11.27 -0.21 -11.01
C LEU A 118 -10.69 1.01 -11.75
N ASN A 119 -10.77 2.18 -11.16
CA ASN A 119 -10.25 3.44 -11.71
C ASN A 119 -9.03 3.96 -10.94
N ALA A 120 -8.16 3.04 -10.53
CA ALA A 120 -6.91 3.38 -9.89
C ALA A 120 -5.96 4.18 -10.80
N ARG A 121 -5.07 4.94 -10.16
CA ARG A 121 -4.02 5.76 -10.78
C ARG A 121 -2.69 5.04 -10.90
N CYS A 122 -2.49 3.98 -10.12
CA CYS A 122 -1.35 3.07 -10.23
C CYS A 122 -1.77 1.66 -9.79
N PHE A 123 -0.98 0.64 -10.09
CA PHE A 123 -1.26 -0.73 -9.67
C PHE A 123 -1.16 -0.85 -8.14
N MET A 124 -0.08 -0.35 -7.55
CA MET A 124 0.11 -0.37 -6.10
C MET A 124 0.54 1.01 -5.61
N ALA A 125 -0.08 1.48 -4.52
CA ALA A 125 0.28 2.71 -3.83
C ALA A 125 0.65 2.38 -2.38
N ILE A 126 1.87 2.72 -1.97
CA ILE A 126 2.42 2.38 -0.66
C ILE A 126 2.73 3.67 0.09
N GLU A 127 2.18 3.81 1.30
CA GLU A 127 2.45 4.92 2.22
C GLU A 127 3.13 4.37 3.48
N ILE A 128 4.24 5.00 3.91
CA ILE A 128 5.06 4.59 5.04
C ILE A 128 4.86 5.58 6.18
N GLU A 129 4.23 5.14 7.26
CA GLU A 129 3.89 6.00 8.38
C GLU A 129 4.90 5.87 9.51
N ASN A 130 5.91 6.75 9.50
CA ASN A 130 6.98 6.81 10.51
C ASN A 130 6.64 7.72 11.71
N GLU A 131 6.99 9.01 11.67
CA GLU A 131 6.90 9.91 12.84
C GLU A 131 5.82 10.99 12.73
N VAL A 132 4.83 10.84 11.85
CA VAL A 132 3.91 11.93 11.54
C VAL A 132 2.71 11.96 12.51
N SER A 133 1.99 13.09 12.62
CA SER A 133 0.82 13.18 13.53
C SER A 133 -0.35 12.28 13.07
N ARG A 134 -1.34 12.00 13.95
CA ARG A 134 -2.53 11.17 13.61
C ARG A 134 -3.30 11.67 12.36
N LYS A 135 -3.19 12.95 12.00
CA LYS A 135 -3.82 13.53 10.81
C LYS A 135 -3.20 13.02 9.50
N HIS A 136 -1.95 12.58 9.51
CA HIS A 136 -1.28 12.01 8.34
C HIS A 136 -1.63 10.55 8.13
N LEU A 137 -1.94 9.82 9.20
CA LEU A 137 -2.34 8.41 9.13
C LEU A 137 -3.62 8.23 8.29
N MET A 138 -4.66 9.03 8.55
CA MET A 138 -5.89 8.99 7.76
C MET A 138 -5.64 9.44 6.31
N GLY A 139 -4.81 10.47 6.11
CA GLY A 139 -4.42 10.93 4.78
C GLY A 139 -3.72 9.83 3.97
N GLY A 140 -2.73 9.15 4.55
CA GLY A 140 -2.00 8.06 3.92
C GLY A 140 -2.90 6.88 3.57
N ALA A 141 -3.76 6.45 4.50
CA ALA A 141 -4.74 5.39 4.21
C ALA A 141 -5.65 5.73 3.02
N ILE A 142 -6.18 6.95 2.99
CA ILE A 142 -7.05 7.42 1.90
C ILE A 142 -6.27 7.51 0.59
N ASN A 143 -5.07 8.11 0.60
CA ASN A 143 -4.25 8.28 -0.60
C ASN A 143 -3.87 6.93 -1.20
N ALA A 144 -3.36 6.00 -0.38
CA ALA A 144 -2.99 4.67 -0.83
C ALA A 144 -4.18 3.93 -1.45
N SER A 145 -5.32 3.90 -0.76
CA SER A 145 -6.52 3.20 -1.21
C SER A 145 -7.17 3.85 -2.44
N ALA A 146 -7.23 5.18 -2.50
CA ALA A 146 -7.84 5.91 -3.60
C ALA A 146 -6.99 5.88 -4.89
N LEU A 147 -5.66 5.91 -4.76
CA LEU A 147 -4.76 5.97 -5.91
C LEU A 147 -4.33 4.59 -6.40
N GLY A 148 -4.09 3.64 -5.49
CA GLY A 148 -3.65 2.29 -5.84
C GLY A 148 -4.83 1.42 -6.24
N ARG A 149 -4.59 0.51 -7.20
CA ARG A 149 -5.49 -0.63 -7.39
C ARG A 149 -5.49 -1.48 -6.13
N LEU A 150 -4.30 -1.67 -5.56
CA LEU A 150 -4.07 -2.09 -4.19
C LEU A 150 -3.38 -0.95 -3.41
N GLY A 151 -3.98 -0.54 -2.30
CA GLY A 151 -3.37 0.40 -1.36
C GLY A 151 -2.64 -0.38 -0.26
N VAL A 152 -1.45 0.06 0.12
CA VAL A 152 -0.66 -0.53 1.21
C VAL A 152 -0.23 0.58 2.15
N VAL A 153 -0.42 0.37 3.45
CA VAL A 153 0.15 1.23 4.49
C VAL A 153 1.13 0.44 5.33
N ILE A 154 2.32 1.01 5.54
CA ILE A 154 3.39 0.43 6.33
C ILE A 154 3.51 1.22 7.63
N PRO A 155 2.88 0.77 8.73
CA PRO A 155 3.15 1.34 10.05
C PRO A 155 4.60 1.08 10.44
N TRP A 156 5.31 2.13 10.85
CA TRP A 156 6.71 2.00 11.27
C TRP A 156 6.86 1.41 12.68
N THR A 157 5.89 1.68 13.54
CA THR A 157 5.85 1.25 14.95
C THR A 157 4.52 0.57 15.29
N ASP A 158 4.50 -0.20 16.38
CA ASP A 158 3.30 -0.89 16.85
C ASP A 158 2.16 0.07 17.19
N ASP A 159 2.48 1.25 17.72
CA ASP A 159 1.49 2.30 17.98
C ASP A 159 0.81 2.77 16.70
N LYS A 160 1.55 2.84 15.58
CA LYS A 160 1.00 3.16 14.26
C LYS A 160 0.17 2.03 13.69
N LEU A 161 0.63 0.78 13.85
CA LEU A 161 -0.15 -0.39 13.48
C LEU A 161 -1.51 -0.37 14.19
N LYS A 162 -1.51 -0.21 15.52
CA LYS A 162 -2.72 -0.07 16.33
C LYS A 162 -3.60 1.08 15.85
N ALA A 163 -3.01 2.21 15.48
CA ALA A 163 -3.75 3.37 15.01
C ALA A 163 -4.40 3.14 13.63
N PHE A 164 -3.75 2.45 12.69
CA PHE A 164 -4.36 2.06 11.41
C PHE A 164 -5.48 1.05 11.60
N VAL A 165 -5.30 0.04 12.46
CA VAL A 165 -6.36 -0.93 12.75
C VAL A 165 -7.57 -0.20 13.34
N ARG A 166 -7.37 0.74 14.28
CA ARG A 166 -8.46 1.56 14.83
C ARG A 166 -9.12 2.44 13.76
N LEU A 167 -8.37 2.98 12.79
CA LEU A 167 -8.93 3.75 11.69
C LEU A 167 -9.86 2.89 10.82
N VAL A 168 -9.41 1.71 10.39
CA VAL A 168 -10.24 0.82 9.56
C VAL A 168 -11.49 0.38 10.32
N ARG A 169 -11.37 0.05 11.61
CA ARG A 169 -12.53 -0.23 12.48
C ARG A 169 -13.49 0.95 12.58
N TYR A 170 -12.98 2.17 12.68
CA TYR A 170 -13.81 3.37 12.69
C TYR A 170 -14.56 3.55 11.36
N LEU A 171 -13.89 3.39 10.22
CA LEU A 171 -14.54 3.49 8.90
C LEU A 171 -15.58 2.39 8.68
N HIS A 172 -15.33 1.17 9.17
CA HIS A 172 -16.29 0.08 9.18
C HIS A 172 -17.50 0.40 10.06
N TYR A 173 -17.28 0.88 11.29
CA TYR A 173 -18.37 1.32 12.17
C TYR A 173 -19.25 2.40 11.51
N LEU A 174 -18.64 3.38 10.84
CA LEU A 174 -19.40 4.39 10.09
C LEU A 174 -20.26 3.78 8.98
N LYS A 175 -19.73 2.77 8.27
CA LYS A 175 -20.48 2.02 7.26
C LYS A 175 -21.70 1.32 7.87
N GLU A 176 -21.51 0.59 8.96
CA GLU A 176 -22.58 -0.13 9.67
C GLU A 176 -23.65 0.81 10.26
N ALA A 177 -23.27 2.06 10.56
CA ALA A 177 -24.17 3.10 11.06
C ALA A 177 -24.85 3.93 9.94
N ASP A 178 -24.81 3.46 8.70
CA ASP A 178 -25.33 4.13 7.49
C ASP A 178 -24.82 5.57 7.35
N LYS A 179 -23.57 5.83 7.76
CA LYS A 179 -22.91 7.14 7.57
C LYS A 179 -22.09 7.15 6.29
N ASN A 180 -21.95 8.33 5.71
CA ASN A 180 -20.99 8.56 4.64
C ASN A 180 -19.59 8.19 5.13
N THR A 181 -18.93 7.26 4.43
CA THR A 181 -17.61 6.75 4.79
C THR A 181 -16.81 6.40 3.54
N PHE A 182 -15.50 6.27 3.71
CA PHE A 182 -14.59 5.88 2.64
C PHE A 182 -14.39 4.37 2.66
N ASN A 183 -14.53 3.72 1.51
CA ASN A 183 -14.36 2.27 1.39
C ASN A 183 -12.88 1.93 1.24
N THR A 184 -12.31 1.28 2.25
CA THR A 184 -10.91 0.87 2.31
C THR A 184 -10.70 -0.63 2.03
N THR A 185 -11.60 -1.32 1.32
CA THR A 185 -11.48 -2.76 1.06
C THR A 185 -10.19 -3.14 0.31
N ASN A 186 -9.63 -2.25 -0.52
CA ASN A 186 -8.33 -2.48 -1.18
C ASN A 186 -7.12 -2.00 -0.37
N LEU A 187 -7.30 -1.57 0.88
CA LEU A 187 -6.22 -1.10 1.75
C LEU A 187 -5.68 -2.26 2.60
N LEU A 188 -4.38 -2.52 2.50
CA LEU A 188 -3.68 -3.52 3.29
C LEU A 188 -2.76 -2.84 4.31
N ILE A 189 -2.87 -3.22 5.57
CA ILE A 189 -1.98 -2.80 6.65
C ILE A 189 -0.94 -3.90 6.84
N VAL A 190 0.32 -3.63 6.48
CA VAL A 190 1.41 -4.62 6.57
C VAL A 190 2.65 -3.98 7.19
N THR A 191 3.30 -4.63 8.15
CA THR A 191 4.50 -4.09 8.78
C THR A 191 5.69 -4.10 7.83
N LYS A 192 6.74 -3.33 8.17
CA LYS A 192 7.98 -3.29 7.39
C LYS A 192 8.67 -4.66 7.31
N GLU A 193 8.56 -5.45 8.37
CA GLU A 193 9.06 -6.82 8.44
C GLU A 193 8.25 -7.75 7.52
N GLN A 194 6.91 -7.66 7.57
CA GLN A 194 6.01 -8.46 6.75
C GLN A 194 6.22 -8.24 5.25
N ILE A 195 6.34 -6.97 4.81
CA ILE A 195 6.58 -6.69 3.39
C ILE A 195 7.99 -7.12 2.96
N HIS A 196 9.00 -6.96 3.82
CA HIS A 196 10.35 -7.49 3.57
C HIS A 196 10.31 -9.00 3.34
N THR A 197 9.65 -9.75 4.24
CA THR A 197 9.50 -11.21 4.10
C THR A 197 8.77 -11.58 2.82
N ALA A 198 7.64 -10.92 2.52
CA ALA A 198 6.88 -11.20 1.29
C ALA A 198 7.71 -10.99 0.02
N LEU A 199 8.54 -9.95 -0.02
CA LEU A 199 9.43 -9.68 -1.15
C LEU A 199 10.59 -10.70 -1.20
N ALA A 200 11.18 -11.04 -0.06
CA ALA A 200 12.31 -11.97 0.01
C ALA A 200 11.94 -13.39 -0.44
N ASP A 201 10.77 -13.88 -0.04
CA ASP A 201 10.30 -15.23 -0.38
C ASP A 201 10.12 -15.40 -1.89
N ILE A 202 9.63 -14.37 -2.57
CA ILE A 202 9.32 -14.41 -4.01
C ILE A 202 10.56 -14.21 -4.87
N ILE A 203 11.57 -13.51 -4.35
CA ILE A 203 12.85 -13.33 -5.06
C ILE A 203 13.71 -14.60 -4.94
N ARG A 204 13.51 -15.41 -3.89
CA ARG A 204 14.26 -16.65 -3.65
C ARG A 204 13.60 -17.91 -4.24
N GLY A 205 12.28 -17.89 -4.42
CA GLY A 205 11.50 -18.97 -5.05
C GLY A 205 11.47 -18.84 -6.57
#